data_AF-V4TS37-F1
#
_entry.id   AF-V4TS37-F1
#
_cell.length_a   1.000
_cell.length_b   1.000
_cell.length_c   1.000
_cell.angle_alpha   90.00
_cell.angle_beta   90.00
_cell.angle_gamma   90.00
#
_symmetry.space_group_name_H-M   'P 1'
#
loop_
_entity.id
_entity.type
_entity.pdbx_description
1 polymer ?
#
loop_
_entity_poly.entity_id
_entity_poly.type
_entity_poly.pdbx_seq_one_letter_code
_entity_poly.pdbx_strand_id
1 'polypeptide(L)'
;MAFQGKKLISDPNDVVTEFIEGLVETYPGLQFLDGFPQVKVVLRADVSSATYNKVAVISGGGSGHEPAHAGFVGEGMLTAAICGDVFASPPVDSILAGIHAVTGPMGCLLIVTNYTGDRLNFGLAAEQAKSEGYKVEIVIVGDDCALPPPRGIAGRRGLAGTILVNKIAGAAAAGGLSLADVAAEAKRASEMVGTMGVALSVCTLPGQVTSDRLGPGKMELGLGIHGEPGAAVADLQPVDVVVSHVLKQILSTETNYVPITRGNRVVLMINGLGATPVMELMIAAGKAVPNLQLEHGLAVERVYTGSFMTSLDMAGFSISIMKADEVILKHLDATTKAPHWPVGVDGNRPPAKIPVPMPPSHSTKSDESLGRPLQLSQQGHVLEVTIEAAAEAVVNLRDRLNEWDSKVGDGDCGSTMYRGATAILEDKKK
;
A
#
# COMPACT_ATOMS: atom_id res chain seq x y z
N MET A 1 2.66 1.30 -34.40
CA MET A 1 2.20 2.44 -33.59
C MET A 1 3.38 2.95 -32.77
N ALA A 2 3.62 4.25 -32.69
CA ALA A 2 4.63 4.76 -31.77
C ALA A 2 4.07 4.70 -30.35
N PHE A 3 4.69 3.92 -29.47
CA PHE A 3 4.33 3.91 -28.04
C PHE A 3 4.66 5.30 -27.46
N GLN A 4 3.62 6.07 -27.12
CA GLN A 4 3.78 7.46 -26.69
C GLN A 4 4.19 7.61 -25.21
N GLY A 5 4.02 6.56 -24.41
CA GLY A 5 4.42 6.48 -23.00
C GLY A 5 5.38 5.31 -22.72
N LYS A 6 6.18 5.41 -21.66
CA LYS A 6 7.12 4.36 -21.24
C LYS A 6 6.37 3.24 -20.51
N LYS A 7 6.07 2.15 -21.20
CA LYS A 7 5.42 0.94 -20.65
C LYS A 7 6.07 -0.30 -21.24
N LEU A 8 6.20 -1.37 -20.45
CA LEU A 8 6.64 -2.69 -20.90
C LEU A 8 5.39 -3.51 -21.25
N ILE A 9 4.83 -3.27 -22.43
CA ILE A 9 3.58 -3.89 -22.91
C ILE A 9 3.66 -4.14 -24.42
N SER A 10 2.90 -5.11 -24.92
CA SER A 10 2.80 -5.39 -26.37
C SER A 10 1.73 -4.50 -27.02
N ASP A 11 0.46 -4.66 -26.64
CA ASP A 11 -0.68 -3.86 -27.10
C ASP A 11 -1.40 -3.22 -25.89
N PRO A 12 -1.61 -1.89 -25.88
CA PRO A 12 -2.38 -1.22 -24.83
C PRO A 12 -3.79 -1.79 -24.57
N ASN A 13 -4.42 -2.43 -25.56
CA ASN A 13 -5.76 -3.00 -25.43
C ASN A 13 -5.78 -4.38 -24.76
N ASP A 14 -4.65 -5.11 -24.82
CA ASP A 14 -4.56 -6.49 -24.33
C ASP A 14 -3.90 -6.59 -22.93
N VAL A 15 -3.43 -5.46 -22.37
CA VAL A 15 -2.65 -5.41 -21.12
C VAL A 15 -3.29 -6.15 -19.95
N VAL A 16 -4.62 -6.13 -19.83
CA VAL A 16 -5.32 -6.82 -18.74
C VAL A 16 -5.31 -8.33 -18.95
N THR A 17 -5.51 -8.78 -20.19
CA THR A 17 -5.49 -10.20 -20.54
C THR A 17 -4.08 -10.76 -20.37
N GLU A 18 -3.06 -10.08 -20.92
CA GLU A 18 -1.65 -10.47 -20.76
C GLU A 18 -1.24 -10.52 -19.27
N PHE A 19 -1.72 -9.56 -18.47
CA PHE A 19 -1.52 -9.58 -17.01
C PHE A 19 -2.13 -10.83 -16.37
N ILE A 20 -3.39 -11.16 -16.68
CA ILE A 20 -4.07 -12.32 -16.12
C ILE A 20 -3.36 -13.62 -16.53
N GLU A 21 -2.96 -13.75 -17.79
CA GLU A 21 -2.19 -14.90 -18.30
C GLU A 21 -0.87 -15.07 -17.54
N GLY A 22 -0.11 -13.98 -17.36
CA GLY A 22 1.12 -14.02 -16.56
C GLY A 22 0.87 -14.37 -15.09
N LEU A 23 -0.25 -13.89 -14.53
CA LEU A 23 -0.62 -14.17 -13.15
C LEU A 23 -0.93 -15.65 -12.92
N VAL A 24 -1.72 -16.28 -13.80
CA VAL A 24 -2.09 -17.70 -13.65
C VAL A 24 -0.92 -18.64 -13.96
N GLU A 25 -0.02 -18.25 -14.87
CA GLU A 25 1.22 -19.00 -15.13
C GLU A 25 2.18 -18.93 -13.93
N THR A 26 2.17 -17.82 -13.19
CA THR A 26 3.00 -17.63 -12.00
C THR A 26 2.44 -18.37 -10.78
N TYR A 27 1.12 -18.37 -10.59
CA TYR A 27 0.46 -18.90 -9.39
C TYR A 27 -0.48 -20.07 -9.72
N PRO A 28 -0.05 -21.33 -9.52
CA PRO A 28 -0.82 -22.51 -9.93
C PRO A 28 -2.13 -22.74 -9.15
N GLY A 29 -2.33 -21.98 -8.06
CA GLY A 29 -3.60 -21.96 -7.33
C GLY A 29 -4.67 -21.07 -7.95
N LEU A 30 -4.36 -20.38 -9.06
CA LEU A 30 -5.25 -19.48 -9.78
C LEU A 30 -5.62 -20.03 -11.15
N GLN A 31 -6.81 -19.68 -11.62
CA GLN A 31 -7.31 -19.98 -12.95
C GLN A 31 -7.93 -18.73 -13.57
N PHE A 32 -7.82 -18.63 -14.89
CA PHE A 32 -8.49 -17.63 -15.70
C PHE A 32 -9.75 -18.28 -16.30
N LEU A 33 -10.91 -17.69 -16.06
CA LEU A 33 -12.17 -18.16 -16.62
C LEU A 33 -12.18 -17.92 -18.14
N ASP A 34 -12.12 -19.01 -18.91
CA ASP A 34 -12.23 -18.97 -20.36
C ASP A 34 -13.67 -18.66 -20.78
N GLY A 35 -13.88 -17.50 -21.43
CA GLY A 35 -15.22 -17.10 -21.83
C GLY A 35 -15.26 -15.83 -22.68
N PHE A 36 -14.87 -15.88 -23.96
CA PHE A 36 -14.85 -14.70 -24.85
C PHE A 36 -13.95 -13.54 -24.35
N PRO A 37 -13.42 -12.67 -25.23
CA PRO A 37 -12.42 -11.66 -24.86
C PRO A 37 -12.87 -10.63 -23.79
N GLN A 38 -14.17 -10.54 -23.49
CA GLN A 38 -14.74 -9.64 -22.49
C GLN A 38 -14.86 -10.22 -21.07
N VAL A 39 -14.74 -11.53 -20.87
CA VAL A 39 -14.74 -12.12 -19.51
C VAL A 39 -13.30 -12.18 -19.02
N LYS A 40 -13.01 -11.40 -17.99
CA LYS A 40 -11.67 -11.24 -17.40
C LYS A 40 -11.76 -11.55 -15.91
N VAL A 41 -11.88 -12.85 -15.59
CA VAL A 41 -12.13 -13.32 -14.21
C VAL A 41 -11.02 -14.24 -13.76
N VAL A 42 -10.37 -13.88 -12.66
CA VAL A 42 -9.40 -14.73 -11.96
C VAL A 42 -10.08 -15.39 -10.78
N LEU A 43 -9.97 -16.71 -10.65
CA LEU A 43 -10.59 -17.48 -9.57
C LEU A 43 -9.64 -18.54 -9.01
N ARG A 44 -9.96 -19.05 -7.83
CA ARG A 44 -9.19 -20.13 -7.22
C ARG A 44 -9.37 -21.45 -7.96
N ALA A 45 -8.27 -22.13 -8.28
CA ALA A 45 -8.27 -23.42 -8.97
C ALA A 45 -8.98 -24.55 -8.21
N ASP A 46 -9.13 -24.43 -6.89
CA ASP A 46 -9.77 -25.43 -6.03
C ASP A 46 -11.27 -25.20 -5.83
N VAL A 47 -11.88 -24.26 -6.59
CA VAL A 47 -13.29 -23.87 -6.44
C VAL A 47 -14.07 -24.15 -7.72
N SER A 48 -15.25 -24.75 -7.54
CA SER A 48 -16.30 -24.85 -8.55
C SER A 48 -17.65 -24.67 -7.88
N SER A 49 -18.57 -23.93 -8.50
CA SER A 49 -19.91 -23.68 -7.96
C SER A 49 -20.68 -24.96 -7.61
N ALA A 50 -20.43 -26.07 -8.31
CA ALA A 50 -21.06 -27.36 -8.06
C ALA A 50 -20.65 -28.00 -6.71
N THR A 51 -19.44 -27.71 -6.21
CA THR A 51 -18.86 -28.39 -5.04
C THR A 51 -18.51 -27.44 -3.90
N TYR A 52 -18.51 -26.13 -4.13
CA TYR A 52 -18.11 -25.16 -3.12
C TYR A 52 -19.15 -25.01 -2.01
N ASN A 53 -18.74 -25.32 -0.78
CA ASN A 53 -19.61 -25.43 0.39
C ASN A 53 -19.41 -24.28 1.40
N LYS A 54 -18.74 -23.20 1.01
CA LYS A 54 -18.54 -21.99 1.81
C LYS A 54 -19.09 -20.78 1.06
N VAL A 55 -19.22 -19.66 1.76
CA VAL A 55 -19.54 -18.38 1.12
C VAL A 55 -18.42 -18.00 0.15
N ALA A 56 -18.76 -17.70 -1.10
CA ALA A 56 -17.79 -17.15 -2.04
C ALA A 56 -17.63 -15.65 -1.79
N VAL A 57 -16.39 -15.17 -1.70
CA VAL A 57 -16.11 -13.74 -1.56
C VAL A 57 -15.54 -13.24 -2.88
N ILE A 58 -16.25 -12.33 -3.54
CA ILE A 58 -15.90 -11.82 -4.86
C ILE A 58 -15.64 -10.31 -4.74
N SER A 59 -14.58 -9.84 -5.37
CA SER A 59 -14.28 -8.40 -5.50
C SER A 59 -13.90 -8.13 -6.95
N GLY A 60 -13.73 -6.87 -7.31
CA GLY A 60 -13.25 -6.50 -8.64
C GLY A 60 -13.40 -5.02 -8.88
N GLY A 61 -13.10 -4.61 -10.10
CA GLY A 61 -13.08 -3.21 -10.50
C GLY A 61 -12.22 -3.03 -11.75
N GLY A 62 -11.93 -1.78 -12.10
CA GLY A 62 -10.97 -1.50 -13.18
C GLY A 62 -9.58 -2.05 -12.88
N SER A 63 -8.86 -2.45 -13.92
CA SER A 63 -7.47 -2.89 -13.80
C SER A 63 -6.52 -1.69 -13.66
N GLY A 64 -5.26 -1.94 -13.30
CA GLY A 64 -4.26 -0.91 -13.05
C GLY A 64 -4.01 -0.62 -11.57
N HIS A 65 -4.56 -1.46 -10.68
CA HIS A 65 -4.40 -1.38 -9.23
C HIS A 65 -3.64 -2.58 -8.66
N GLU A 66 -2.98 -3.35 -9.52
CA GLU A 66 -2.33 -4.61 -9.16
C GLU A 66 -1.36 -4.41 -7.97
N PRO A 67 -1.37 -5.29 -6.96
CA PRO A 67 -2.01 -6.62 -6.97
C PRO A 67 -3.53 -6.64 -6.71
N ALA A 68 -4.18 -5.50 -6.44
CA ALA A 68 -5.63 -5.46 -6.30
C ALA A 68 -6.33 -5.72 -7.64
N HIS A 69 -7.32 -6.61 -7.75
CA HIS A 69 -7.80 -7.55 -6.74
C HIS A 69 -7.26 -8.98 -6.93
N ALA A 70 -6.83 -9.33 -8.14
CA ALA A 70 -6.49 -10.71 -8.52
C ALA A 70 -5.34 -11.31 -7.69
N GLY A 71 -4.38 -10.50 -7.24
CA GLY A 71 -3.31 -10.94 -6.35
C GLY A 71 -3.76 -11.32 -4.94
N PHE A 72 -5.02 -11.04 -4.58
CA PHE A 72 -5.65 -11.42 -3.31
C PHE A 72 -6.65 -12.57 -3.43
N VAL A 73 -6.71 -13.22 -4.60
CA VAL A 73 -7.47 -14.46 -4.81
C VAL A 73 -6.69 -15.61 -4.17
N GLY A 74 -7.36 -16.35 -3.29
CA GLY A 74 -6.76 -17.44 -2.53
C GLY A 74 -7.62 -17.86 -1.34
N GLU A 75 -7.45 -19.10 -0.89
CA GLU A 75 -8.10 -19.60 0.32
C GLU A 75 -7.82 -18.65 1.50
N GLY A 76 -8.87 -18.23 2.22
CA GLY A 76 -8.76 -17.28 3.35
C GLY A 76 -8.85 -15.80 2.95
N MET A 77 -9.00 -15.47 1.66
CA MET A 77 -9.28 -14.13 1.13
C MET A 77 -10.35 -14.19 0.01
N LEU A 78 -10.06 -13.70 -1.20
CA LEU A 78 -11.03 -13.68 -2.29
C LEU A 78 -11.15 -15.05 -2.95
N THR A 79 -12.36 -15.41 -3.31
CA THR A 79 -12.68 -16.60 -4.12
C THR A 79 -12.49 -16.33 -5.61
N ALA A 80 -12.87 -15.12 -6.05
CA ALA A 80 -12.63 -14.63 -7.41
C ALA A 80 -12.41 -13.11 -7.43
N ALA A 81 -11.74 -12.63 -8.45
CA ALA A 81 -11.58 -11.23 -8.80
C ALA A 81 -12.07 -10.98 -10.23
N ILE A 82 -12.94 -9.98 -10.40
CA ILE A 82 -13.46 -9.56 -11.70
C ILE A 82 -12.64 -8.34 -12.17
N CYS A 83 -11.87 -8.50 -13.24
CA CYS A 83 -11.00 -7.47 -13.78
C CYS A 83 -11.70 -6.75 -14.93
N GLY A 84 -11.94 -5.44 -14.79
CA GLY A 84 -12.34 -4.58 -15.91
C GLY A 84 -11.15 -4.12 -16.74
N ASP A 85 -11.39 -3.28 -17.73
CA ASP A 85 -10.29 -2.60 -18.43
C ASP A 85 -9.60 -1.59 -17.51
N VAL A 86 -8.48 -1.02 -17.96
CA VAL A 86 -7.68 -0.10 -17.13
C VAL A 86 -8.54 1.09 -16.68
N PHE A 87 -8.73 1.22 -15.35
CA PHE A 87 -9.58 2.20 -14.68
C PHE A 87 -11.05 2.24 -15.13
N ALA A 88 -11.55 1.14 -15.71
CA ALA A 88 -12.95 1.02 -16.11
C ALA A 88 -13.59 -0.20 -15.44
N SER A 89 -14.75 0.01 -14.81
CA SER A 89 -15.50 -1.04 -14.14
C SER A 89 -15.77 -2.24 -15.05
N PRO A 90 -15.69 -3.49 -14.57
CA PRO A 90 -15.96 -4.67 -15.38
C PRO A 90 -17.41 -4.67 -15.89
N PRO A 91 -17.66 -5.21 -17.10
CA PRO A 91 -19.01 -5.41 -17.61
C PRO A 91 -19.84 -6.34 -16.71
N VAL A 92 -21.15 -6.12 -16.68
CA VAL A 92 -22.12 -6.93 -15.91
C VAL A 92 -21.98 -8.42 -16.22
N ASP A 93 -21.82 -8.79 -17.49
CA ASP A 93 -21.69 -10.19 -17.92
C ASP A 93 -20.43 -10.87 -17.35
N SER A 94 -19.32 -10.14 -17.21
CA SER A 94 -18.09 -10.65 -16.59
C SER A 94 -18.29 -10.91 -15.10
N ILE A 95 -19.01 -10.00 -14.41
CA ILE A 95 -19.34 -10.17 -12.99
C ILE A 95 -20.27 -11.37 -12.79
N LEU A 96 -21.30 -11.50 -13.62
CA LEU A 96 -22.22 -12.65 -13.60
C LEU A 96 -21.48 -13.97 -13.85
N ALA A 97 -20.60 -14.02 -14.85
CA ALA A 97 -19.77 -15.19 -15.13
C ALA A 97 -18.94 -15.60 -13.91
N GLY A 98 -18.34 -14.62 -13.21
CA GLY A 98 -17.64 -14.86 -11.95
C GLY A 98 -18.56 -15.41 -10.85
N ILE A 99 -19.74 -14.82 -10.66
CA ILE A 99 -20.74 -15.31 -9.70
C ILE A 99 -21.11 -16.77 -10.02
N HIS A 100 -21.45 -17.09 -11.27
CA HIS A 100 -21.80 -18.45 -11.70
C HIS A 100 -20.68 -19.46 -11.49
N ALA A 101 -19.43 -19.05 -11.71
CA ALA A 101 -18.28 -19.94 -11.63
C ALA A 101 -17.99 -20.39 -10.20
N VAL A 102 -18.17 -19.50 -9.19
CA VAL A 102 -17.69 -19.77 -7.82
C VAL A 102 -18.78 -19.87 -6.74
N THR A 103 -20.03 -19.51 -7.06
CA THR A 103 -21.08 -19.43 -6.03
C THR A 103 -21.82 -20.75 -5.87
N GLY A 104 -21.61 -21.41 -4.73
CA GLY A 104 -22.37 -22.61 -4.32
C GLY A 104 -23.62 -22.29 -3.47
N PRO A 105 -24.24 -23.30 -2.81
CA PRO A 105 -25.50 -23.15 -2.07
C PRO A 105 -25.47 -22.15 -0.88
N MET A 106 -24.26 -21.86 -0.39
CA MET A 106 -24.02 -20.89 0.68
C MET A 106 -24.09 -19.43 0.20
N GLY A 107 -24.09 -19.20 -1.11
CA GLY A 107 -24.15 -17.86 -1.71
C GLY A 107 -22.79 -17.16 -1.79
N CYS A 108 -22.82 -15.90 -2.22
CA CYS A 108 -21.64 -15.07 -2.37
C CYS A 108 -21.83 -13.65 -1.81
N LEU A 109 -20.71 -13.10 -1.32
CA LEU A 109 -20.58 -11.71 -0.95
C LEU A 109 -19.79 -10.98 -2.04
N LEU A 110 -20.35 -9.90 -2.57
CA LEU A 110 -19.65 -8.95 -3.43
C LEU A 110 -19.09 -7.81 -2.59
N ILE A 111 -17.78 -7.62 -2.60
CA ILE A 111 -17.10 -6.46 -2.00
C ILE A 111 -16.79 -5.48 -3.14
N VAL A 112 -17.36 -4.28 -3.06
CA VAL A 112 -17.36 -3.32 -4.16
C VAL A 112 -16.75 -2.00 -3.67
N THR A 113 -15.71 -1.51 -4.35
CA THR A 113 -15.18 -0.16 -4.09
C THR A 113 -16.23 0.89 -4.43
N ASN A 114 -16.30 1.99 -3.67
CA ASN A 114 -17.35 2.99 -3.86
C ASN A 114 -17.05 3.94 -5.05
N TYR A 115 -17.12 3.39 -6.25
CA TYR A 115 -17.12 4.11 -7.52
C TYR A 115 -18.45 3.87 -8.24
N THR A 116 -18.94 4.89 -8.95
CA THR A 116 -20.26 4.84 -9.60
C THR A 116 -20.38 3.68 -10.58
N GLY A 117 -19.36 3.46 -11.42
CA GLY A 117 -19.33 2.36 -12.39
C GLY A 117 -19.43 1.00 -11.70
N ASP A 118 -18.59 0.77 -10.68
CA ASP A 118 -18.56 -0.49 -9.93
C ASP A 118 -19.89 -0.74 -9.21
N ARG A 119 -20.47 0.27 -8.56
CA ARG A 119 -21.76 0.13 -7.88
C ARG A 119 -22.89 -0.24 -8.82
N LEU A 120 -22.94 0.39 -9.99
CA LEU A 120 -24.00 0.12 -10.97
C LEU A 120 -23.82 -1.27 -11.59
N ASN A 121 -22.60 -1.63 -12.01
CA ASN A 121 -22.34 -2.90 -12.69
C ASN A 121 -22.47 -4.09 -11.73
N PHE A 122 -21.84 -4.05 -10.54
CA PHE A 122 -21.97 -5.11 -9.55
C PHE A 122 -23.39 -5.18 -8.97
N GLY A 123 -24.06 -4.03 -8.78
CA GLY A 123 -25.44 -3.99 -8.33
C GLY A 123 -26.38 -4.68 -9.32
N LEU A 124 -26.27 -4.35 -10.61
CA LEU A 124 -27.09 -4.98 -11.65
C LEU A 124 -26.78 -6.48 -11.78
N ALA A 125 -25.51 -6.88 -11.74
CA ALA A 125 -25.12 -8.29 -11.75
C ALA A 125 -25.68 -9.06 -10.54
N ALA A 126 -25.68 -8.45 -9.35
CA ALA A 126 -26.24 -9.08 -8.16
C ALA A 126 -27.76 -9.29 -8.26
N GLU A 127 -28.51 -8.29 -8.75
CA GLU A 127 -29.96 -8.43 -8.93
C GLU A 127 -30.31 -9.47 -10.00
N GLN A 128 -29.54 -9.52 -11.09
CA GLN A 128 -29.67 -10.56 -12.11
C GLN A 128 -29.38 -11.96 -11.54
N ALA A 129 -28.27 -12.14 -10.81
CA ALA A 129 -27.95 -13.41 -10.15
C ALA A 129 -29.00 -13.83 -9.10
N LYS A 130 -29.56 -12.89 -8.34
CA LYS A 130 -30.68 -13.18 -7.42
C LYS A 130 -31.91 -13.67 -8.16
N SER A 131 -32.23 -13.08 -9.31
CA SER A 131 -33.35 -13.53 -10.16
C SER A 131 -33.17 -14.96 -10.68
N GLU A 132 -31.92 -15.41 -10.81
CA GLU A 132 -31.54 -16.78 -11.19
C GLU A 132 -31.48 -17.76 -10.01
N GLY A 133 -31.75 -17.28 -8.79
CA GLY A 133 -31.82 -18.08 -7.56
C GLY A 133 -30.55 -18.09 -6.71
N TYR A 134 -29.51 -17.34 -7.07
CA TYR A 134 -28.32 -17.20 -6.24
C TYR A 134 -28.59 -16.33 -5.01
N LYS A 135 -27.96 -16.68 -3.88
CA LYS A 135 -27.93 -15.82 -2.69
C LYS A 135 -26.74 -14.88 -2.80
N VAL A 136 -27.01 -13.58 -2.87
CA VAL A 136 -25.97 -12.56 -3.08
C VAL A 136 -26.16 -11.42 -2.09
N GLU A 137 -25.10 -11.08 -1.36
CA GLU A 137 -25.01 -9.86 -0.54
C GLU A 137 -23.96 -8.92 -1.14
N ILE A 138 -24.09 -7.62 -0.87
CA ILE A 138 -23.14 -6.59 -1.34
C ILE A 138 -22.68 -5.74 -0.16
N VAL A 139 -21.37 -5.53 -0.06
CA VAL A 139 -20.76 -4.53 0.83
C VAL A 139 -19.99 -3.52 -0.01
N ILE A 140 -20.35 -2.25 0.15
CA ILE A 140 -19.67 -1.13 -0.51
C ILE A 140 -18.61 -0.58 0.43
N VAL A 141 -17.36 -0.48 -0.03
CA VAL A 141 -16.25 0.07 0.74
C VAL A 141 -15.96 1.50 0.28
N GLY A 142 -16.16 2.45 1.19
CA GLY A 142 -15.85 3.87 1.00
C GLY A 142 -14.97 4.37 2.14
N ASP A 143 -13.68 4.05 2.10
CA ASP A 143 -12.71 4.32 3.15
C ASP A 143 -11.93 5.62 2.94
N ASP A 144 -12.03 6.31 1.81
CA ASP A 144 -11.31 7.56 1.58
C ASP A 144 -11.74 8.71 2.53
N CYS A 145 -10.78 9.35 3.19
CA CYS A 145 -10.96 10.44 4.14
C CYS A 145 -10.50 11.81 3.59
N ALA A 146 -10.02 11.88 2.35
CA ALA A 146 -9.44 13.10 1.80
C ALA A 146 -10.46 14.25 1.62
N LEU A 147 -11.68 13.93 1.21
CA LEU A 147 -12.69 14.94 0.85
C LEU A 147 -13.74 15.04 1.94
N PRO A 148 -13.91 16.18 2.64
CA PRO A 148 -14.90 16.32 3.72
C PRO A 148 -16.35 16.24 3.20
N PRO A 149 -17.31 15.78 4.03
CA PRO A 149 -18.73 15.80 3.66
C PRO A 149 -19.19 17.27 3.54
N PRO A 150 -20.07 17.66 2.60
CA PRO A 150 -20.85 16.83 1.69
C PRO A 150 -20.34 16.90 0.23
N ARG A 151 -19.02 16.89 -0.01
CA ARG A 151 -18.52 16.93 -1.39
C ARG A 151 -18.79 15.59 -2.09
N GLY A 152 -19.90 15.54 -2.82
CA GLY A 152 -20.28 14.44 -3.72
C GLY A 152 -21.53 13.69 -3.29
N ILE A 153 -22.37 13.33 -4.27
CA ILE A 153 -23.60 12.54 -4.07
C ILE A 153 -23.27 11.05 -3.84
N ALA A 154 -22.11 10.59 -4.33
CA ALA A 154 -21.74 9.17 -4.34
C ALA A 154 -21.08 8.67 -3.03
N GLY A 155 -20.71 9.55 -2.10
CA GLY A 155 -19.98 9.21 -0.87
C GLY A 155 -18.46 9.15 -1.04
N ARG A 156 -17.77 8.56 -0.05
CA ARG A 156 -16.30 8.42 0.01
C ARG A 156 -15.81 7.38 -1.00
N ARG A 157 -14.71 7.63 -1.73
CA ARG A 157 -14.08 6.65 -2.63
C ARG A 157 -13.62 5.39 -1.87
N GLY A 158 -13.58 4.25 -2.55
CA GLY A 158 -12.97 3.01 -2.04
C GLY A 158 -11.52 2.88 -2.46
N LEU A 159 -10.59 2.78 -1.51
CA LEU A 159 -9.15 2.74 -1.69
C LEU A 159 -8.54 1.50 -1.00
N ALA A 160 -7.26 1.57 -0.62
CA ALA A 160 -6.46 0.45 -0.10
C ALA A 160 -7.05 -0.23 1.15
N GLY A 161 -7.88 0.45 1.94
CA GLY A 161 -8.56 -0.16 3.09
C GLY A 161 -9.49 -1.31 2.69
N THR A 162 -9.95 -1.34 1.43
CA THR A 162 -10.70 -2.46 0.84
C THR A 162 -9.96 -3.78 0.96
N ILE A 163 -8.62 -3.79 0.91
CA ILE A 163 -7.84 -5.03 1.02
C ILE A 163 -7.93 -5.62 2.43
N LEU A 164 -8.01 -4.78 3.47
CA LEU A 164 -8.25 -5.24 4.84
C LEU A 164 -9.67 -5.83 4.98
N VAL A 165 -10.67 -5.21 4.34
CA VAL A 165 -12.05 -5.72 4.31
C VAL A 165 -12.11 -7.08 3.60
N ASN A 166 -11.43 -7.23 2.46
CA ASN A 166 -11.29 -8.49 1.75
C ASN A 166 -10.69 -9.58 2.62
N LYS A 167 -9.65 -9.26 3.41
CA LYS A 167 -9.02 -10.20 4.33
C LYS A 167 -9.99 -10.67 5.41
N ILE A 168 -10.76 -9.76 6.00
CA ILE A 168 -11.70 -10.07 7.08
C ILE A 168 -12.84 -10.93 6.56
N ALA A 169 -13.45 -10.54 5.44
CA ALA A 169 -14.52 -11.28 4.80
C ALA A 169 -14.08 -12.69 4.39
N GLY A 170 -12.91 -12.80 3.76
CA GLY A 170 -12.35 -14.08 3.33
C GLY A 170 -12.01 -15.00 4.49
N ALA A 171 -11.47 -14.47 5.58
CA ALA A 171 -11.20 -15.25 6.79
C ALA A 171 -12.50 -15.72 7.46
N ALA A 172 -13.52 -14.86 7.54
CA ALA A 172 -14.85 -15.21 8.04
C ALA A 172 -15.49 -16.32 7.20
N ALA A 173 -15.48 -16.18 5.88
CA ALA A 173 -16.01 -17.18 4.95
C ALA A 173 -15.23 -18.51 5.03
N ALA A 174 -13.90 -18.45 5.11
CA ALA A 174 -13.06 -19.64 5.26
C ALA A 174 -13.34 -20.37 6.59
N GLY A 175 -13.68 -19.63 7.65
CA GLY A 175 -14.13 -20.14 8.95
C GLY A 175 -15.53 -20.76 8.94
N GLY A 176 -16.25 -20.72 7.82
CA GLY A 176 -17.56 -21.38 7.66
C GLY A 176 -18.75 -20.55 8.14
N LEU A 177 -18.59 -19.24 8.31
CA LEU A 177 -19.70 -18.35 8.66
C LEU A 177 -20.77 -18.31 7.55
N SER A 178 -22.00 -17.97 7.94
CA SER A 178 -23.12 -17.80 7.00
C SER A 178 -22.91 -16.56 6.13
N LEU A 179 -23.61 -16.48 4.98
CA LEU A 179 -23.52 -15.30 4.09
C LEU A 179 -23.86 -13.99 4.84
N ALA A 180 -24.89 -14.02 5.69
CA ALA A 180 -25.30 -12.86 6.47
C ALA A 180 -24.21 -12.43 7.47
N ASP A 181 -23.58 -13.37 8.15
CA ASP A 181 -22.51 -13.08 9.12
C ASP A 181 -21.24 -12.59 8.41
N VAL A 182 -20.88 -13.18 7.27
CA VAL A 182 -19.74 -12.72 6.45
C VAL A 182 -19.98 -11.29 5.94
N ALA A 183 -21.19 -10.98 5.48
CA ALA A 183 -21.57 -9.63 5.07
C ALA A 183 -21.55 -8.64 6.24
N ALA A 184 -22.01 -9.04 7.43
CA ALA A 184 -21.97 -8.22 8.63
C ALA A 184 -20.52 -7.92 9.07
N GLU A 185 -19.64 -8.91 9.05
CA GLU A 185 -18.21 -8.76 9.35
C GLU A 185 -17.52 -7.81 8.36
N ALA A 186 -17.77 -7.99 7.06
CA ALA A 186 -17.22 -7.13 6.02
C ALA A 186 -17.73 -5.68 6.14
N LYS A 187 -19.03 -5.50 6.39
CA LYS A 187 -19.63 -4.18 6.59
C LYS A 187 -19.02 -3.48 7.81
N ARG A 188 -18.95 -4.18 8.94
CA ARG A 188 -18.32 -3.68 10.17
C ARG A 188 -16.88 -3.26 9.93
N ALA A 189 -16.11 -4.08 9.21
CA ALA A 189 -14.73 -3.74 8.83
C ALA A 189 -14.66 -2.47 7.97
N SER A 190 -15.55 -2.32 6.99
CA SER A 190 -15.60 -1.16 6.11
C SER A 190 -15.90 0.15 6.84
N GLU A 191 -16.71 0.11 7.89
CA GLU A 191 -17.05 1.26 8.74
C GLU A 191 -15.93 1.62 9.74
N MET A 192 -14.98 0.70 9.96
CA MET A 192 -13.88 0.85 10.90
C MET A 192 -12.57 1.27 10.26
N VAL A 193 -12.53 1.47 8.94
CA VAL A 193 -11.31 1.82 8.20
C VAL A 193 -11.41 3.18 7.50
N GLY A 194 -10.31 3.91 7.56
CA GLY A 194 -10.14 5.20 6.89
C GLY A 194 -8.79 5.28 6.21
N THR A 195 -8.77 5.81 5.00
CA THR A 195 -7.61 5.89 4.11
C THR A 195 -7.45 7.28 3.56
N MET A 196 -6.22 7.75 3.42
CA MET A 196 -5.93 8.93 2.62
C MET A 196 -4.60 8.77 1.89
N GLY A 197 -4.59 9.13 0.61
CA GLY A 197 -3.42 9.09 -0.26
C GLY A 197 -2.66 10.42 -0.34
N VAL A 198 -1.42 10.34 -0.79
CA VAL A 198 -0.60 11.46 -1.24
C VAL A 198 0.17 11.02 -2.48
N ALA A 199 0.13 11.84 -3.53
CA ALA A 199 0.79 11.56 -4.81
C ALA A 199 1.86 12.61 -5.10
N LEU A 200 3.02 12.15 -5.57
CA LEU A 200 4.14 12.96 -6.06
C LEU A 200 4.11 13.10 -7.58
N SER A 201 3.51 12.13 -8.27
CA SER A 201 3.24 12.16 -9.70
C SER A 201 1.85 11.60 -9.98
N VAL A 202 1.33 11.83 -11.19
CA VAL A 202 0.17 11.10 -11.70
C VAL A 202 0.64 9.87 -12.48
N CYS A 203 -0.23 8.88 -12.63
CA CYS A 203 0.06 7.69 -13.43
C CYS A 203 0.02 7.98 -14.94
N THR A 204 0.70 7.13 -15.70
CA THR A 204 0.64 7.06 -17.15
C THR A 204 -0.32 5.95 -17.57
N LEU A 205 -1.35 6.24 -18.37
CA LEU A 205 -2.22 5.19 -18.92
C LEU A 205 -1.49 4.45 -20.07
N PRO A 206 -1.72 3.13 -20.25
CA PRO A 206 -1.21 2.40 -21.42
C PRO A 206 -1.57 3.08 -22.74
N GLY A 207 -0.58 3.26 -23.62
CA GLY A 207 -0.76 3.91 -24.92
C GLY A 207 -0.94 5.44 -24.88
N GLN A 208 -0.96 6.06 -23.70
CA GLN A 208 -1.13 7.51 -23.53
C GLN A 208 0.17 8.20 -23.10
N VAL A 209 0.22 9.52 -23.28
CA VAL A 209 1.30 10.38 -22.76
C VAL A 209 1.04 10.66 -21.28
N THR A 210 2.11 10.66 -20.47
CA THR A 210 2.04 11.03 -19.06
C THR A 210 1.57 12.49 -18.90
N SER A 211 0.58 12.72 -18.05
CA SER A 211 0.15 14.07 -17.69
C SER A 211 1.15 14.72 -16.74
N ASP A 212 1.47 16.00 -16.93
CA ASP A 212 2.35 16.79 -16.05
C ASP A 212 1.55 17.75 -15.16
N ARG A 213 0.31 17.41 -14.76
CA ARG A 213 -0.58 18.36 -14.07
C ARG A 213 -0.09 18.80 -12.69
N LEU A 214 0.82 18.05 -12.07
CA LEU A 214 1.41 18.38 -10.77
C LEU A 214 2.61 19.32 -10.92
N GLY A 215 3.43 19.12 -11.95
CA GLY A 215 4.69 19.83 -12.12
C GLY A 215 5.75 19.46 -11.07
N PRO A 216 6.97 20.01 -11.20
CA PRO A 216 8.08 19.69 -10.32
C PRO A 216 7.89 20.29 -8.92
N GLY A 217 8.29 19.54 -7.89
CA GLY A 217 8.28 20.01 -6.50
C GLY A 217 6.89 20.14 -5.87
N LYS A 218 5.85 19.60 -6.52
CA LYS A 218 4.49 19.54 -5.98
C LYS A 218 4.13 18.13 -5.53
N MET A 219 3.15 18.06 -4.64
CA MET A 219 2.46 16.84 -4.25
C MET A 219 0.96 17.12 -4.17
N GLU A 220 0.13 16.09 -4.31
CA GLU A 220 -1.31 16.20 -4.18
C GLU A 220 -1.84 15.31 -3.07
N LEU A 221 -2.54 15.95 -2.15
CA LEU A 221 -3.13 15.35 -0.97
C LEU A 221 -4.51 14.82 -1.36
N GLY A 222 -4.71 13.52 -1.15
CA GLY A 222 -5.98 12.85 -1.43
C GLY A 222 -6.26 12.58 -2.90
N LEU A 223 -5.24 12.55 -3.76
CA LEU A 223 -5.40 12.15 -5.16
C LEU A 223 -5.99 10.74 -5.24
N GLY A 224 -6.98 10.55 -6.12
CA GLY A 224 -7.69 9.26 -6.27
C GLY A 224 -6.90 8.24 -7.10
N ILE A 225 -7.22 6.95 -6.93
CA ILE A 225 -6.49 5.85 -7.60
C ILE A 225 -6.71 5.79 -9.12
N HIS A 226 -7.64 6.56 -9.69
CA HIS A 226 -7.77 6.70 -11.15
C HIS A 226 -7.26 8.06 -11.66
N GLY A 227 -6.52 8.79 -10.82
CA GLY A 227 -6.02 10.14 -11.13
C GLY A 227 -7.00 11.27 -10.82
N GLU A 228 -8.13 10.99 -10.16
CA GLU A 228 -9.13 12.00 -9.82
C GLU A 228 -8.53 13.07 -8.90
N PRO A 229 -8.91 14.35 -9.06
CA PRO A 229 -8.44 15.43 -8.22
C PRO A 229 -8.62 15.13 -6.72
N GLY A 230 -7.58 15.43 -5.96
CA GLY A 230 -7.55 15.32 -4.51
C GLY A 230 -8.11 16.53 -3.80
N ALA A 231 -7.85 16.59 -2.51
CA ALA A 231 -8.30 17.67 -1.64
C ALA A 231 -7.51 18.96 -1.89
N ALA A 232 -6.20 18.86 -2.14
CA ALA A 232 -5.32 20.00 -2.36
C ALA A 232 -4.02 19.61 -3.07
N VAL A 233 -3.48 20.53 -3.87
CA VAL A 233 -2.10 20.49 -4.37
C VAL A 233 -1.25 21.39 -3.47
N ALA A 234 -0.10 20.89 -3.03
CA ALA A 234 0.82 21.59 -2.13
C ALA A 234 2.26 21.45 -2.60
N ASP A 235 3.15 22.30 -2.07
CA ASP A 235 4.60 22.11 -2.23
C ASP A 235 5.04 20.82 -1.53
N LEU A 236 6.02 20.13 -2.10
CA LEU A 236 6.60 18.93 -1.52
C LEU A 236 7.05 19.20 -0.08
N GLN A 237 6.64 18.35 0.85
CA GLN A 237 6.98 18.47 2.27
C GLN A 237 7.81 17.29 2.75
N PRO A 238 8.58 17.47 3.85
CA PRO A 238 9.16 16.35 4.59
C PRO A 238 8.11 15.30 4.97
N VAL A 239 8.50 14.02 4.90
CA VAL A 239 7.59 12.87 5.07
C VAL A 239 6.90 12.83 6.44
N ASP A 240 7.55 13.32 7.49
CA ASP A 240 6.95 13.44 8.83
C ASP A 240 5.78 14.44 8.87
N VAL A 241 5.91 15.56 8.16
CA VAL A 241 4.83 16.54 7.99
C VAL A 241 3.68 15.93 7.20
N VAL A 242 3.98 15.23 6.10
CA VAL A 242 2.97 14.56 5.27
C VAL A 242 2.21 13.50 6.05
N VAL A 243 2.93 12.62 6.76
CA VAL A 243 2.33 11.56 7.59
C VAL A 243 1.45 12.16 8.68
N SER A 244 1.93 13.17 9.40
CA SER A 244 1.14 13.85 10.44
C SER A 244 -0.16 14.45 9.87
N HIS A 245 -0.08 15.11 8.71
CA HIS A 245 -1.25 15.66 8.03
C HIS A 245 -2.27 14.57 7.66
N VAL A 246 -1.82 13.50 7.02
CA VAL A 246 -2.67 12.38 6.59
C VAL A 246 -3.35 11.72 7.80
N LEU A 247 -2.61 11.45 8.87
CA LEU A 247 -3.16 10.87 10.10
C LEU A 247 -4.18 11.79 10.77
N LYS A 248 -3.89 13.08 10.85
CA LYS A 248 -4.82 14.09 11.40
C LYS A 248 -6.13 14.12 10.61
N GLN A 249 -6.08 13.99 9.29
CA GLN A 249 -7.28 13.99 8.45
C GLN A 249 -8.11 12.71 8.65
N ILE A 250 -7.48 11.54 8.67
CA ILE A 250 -8.16 10.25 8.92
C ILE A 250 -8.81 10.24 10.32
N LEU A 251 -8.09 10.72 11.33
CA LEU A 251 -8.51 10.70 12.74
C LEU A 251 -9.24 11.98 13.17
N SER A 252 -9.70 12.81 12.22
CA SER A 252 -10.35 14.08 12.53
C SER A 252 -11.68 13.86 13.24
N THR A 253 -11.85 14.49 14.40
CA THR A 253 -13.12 14.49 15.14
C THR A 253 -14.21 15.33 14.45
N GLU A 254 -13.83 16.22 13.53
CA GLU A 254 -14.77 17.06 12.78
C GLU A 254 -15.49 16.25 11.70
N THR A 255 -14.75 15.39 10.99
CA THR A 255 -15.33 14.51 9.96
C THR A 255 -15.90 13.24 10.57
N ASN A 256 -15.28 12.74 11.65
CA ASN A 256 -15.65 11.51 12.35
C ASN A 256 -15.83 10.31 11.39
N TYR A 257 -14.96 10.20 10.39
CA TYR A 257 -15.04 9.15 9.38
C TYR A 257 -14.80 7.74 9.92
N VAL A 258 -14.00 7.65 10.97
CA VAL A 258 -13.70 6.39 11.66
C VAL A 258 -13.91 6.57 13.16
N PRO A 259 -14.53 5.61 13.85
CA PRO A 259 -14.86 5.70 15.27
C PRO A 259 -13.64 5.38 16.16
N ILE A 260 -12.51 6.05 15.91
CA ILE A 260 -11.22 5.84 16.59
C ILE A 260 -10.99 6.96 17.60
N THR A 261 -10.75 6.58 18.84
CA THR A 261 -10.42 7.49 19.94
C THR A 261 -9.19 7.00 20.68
N ARG A 262 -8.57 7.88 21.47
CA ARG A 262 -7.39 7.55 22.28
C ARG A 262 -7.60 6.28 23.09
N GLY A 263 -6.58 5.42 23.17
CA GLY A 263 -6.63 4.13 23.84
C GLY A 263 -7.21 2.99 22.99
N ASN A 264 -7.73 3.27 21.79
CA ASN A 264 -8.13 2.21 20.86
C ASN A 264 -6.92 1.50 20.27
N ARG A 265 -7.15 0.24 19.90
CA ARG A 265 -6.21 -0.59 19.14
C ARG A 265 -6.46 -0.37 17.65
N VAL A 266 -5.39 -0.30 16.87
CA VAL A 266 -5.45 -0.04 15.44
C VAL A 266 -4.50 -0.92 14.64
N VAL A 267 -4.87 -1.12 13.38
CA VAL A 267 -4.05 -1.70 12.33
C VAL A 267 -3.65 -0.57 11.38
N LEU A 268 -2.36 -0.50 11.05
CA LEU A 268 -1.80 0.45 10.11
C LEU A 268 -1.48 -0.26 8.79
N MET A 269 -1.86 0.32 7.66
CA MET A 269 -1.36 -0.05 6.34
C MET A 269 -0.71 1.17 5.68
N ILE A 270 0.54 1.02 5.24
CA ILE A 270 1.24 1.93 4.36
C ILE A 270 1.26 1.28 2.97
N ASN A 271 0.49 1.84 2.05
CA ASN A 271 0.29 1.32 0.71
C ASN A 271 1.03 2.19 -0.32
N GLY A 272 1.92 1.60 -1.11
CA GLY A 272 2.54 2.26 -2.26
C GLY A 272 1.56 2.36 -3.43
N LEU A 273 1.57 3.50 -4.14
CA LEU A 273 0.69 3.74 -5.29
C LEU A 273 1.28 3.24 -6.63
N GLY A 274 2.44 2.60 -6.61
CA GLY A 274 3.08 2.04 -7.79
C GLY A 274 4.59 2.25 -7.81
N ALA A 275 5.01 3.48 -8.12
CA ALA A 275 6.41 3.81 -8.38
C ALA A 275 7.21 4.24 -7.13
N THR A 276 6.61 4.24 -5.94
CA THR A 276 7.30 4.60 -4.69
C THR A 276 8.18 3.45 -4.18
N PRO A 277 9.49 3.66 -4.02
CA PRO A 277 10.39 2.64 -3.49
C PRO A 277 10.00 2.15 -2.09
N VAL A 278 10.26 0.87 -1.80
CA VAL A 278 10.02 0.27 -0.47
C VAL A 278 10.75 1.03 0.64
N MET A 279 11.93 1.60 0.35
CA MET A 279 12.67 2.45 1.30
C MET A 279 11.80 3.62 1.79
N GLU A 280 11.14 4.34 0.88
CA GLU A 280 10.29 5.48 1.22
C GLU A 280 9.04 5.04 2.00
N LEU A 281 8.44 3.90 1.62
CA LEU A 281 7.31 3.33 2.36
C LEU A 281 7.70 2.93 3.79
N MET A 282 8.90 2.36 3.98
CA MET A 282 9.41 2.01 5.31
C MET A 282 9.73 3.25 6.16
N ILE A 283 10.22 4.33 5.53
CA ILE A 283 10.37 5.63 6.20
C ILE A 283 9.01 6.14 6.66
N ALA A 284 7.99 6.14 5.79
CA ALA A 284 6.63 6.55 6.14
C ALA A 284 6.06 5.72 7.31
N ALA A 285 6.22 4.39 7.28
CA ALA A 285 5.84 3.51 8.38
C ALA A 285 6.57 3.86 9.69
N GLY A 286 7.88 4.10 9.61
CA GLY A 286 8.72 4.51 10.73
C GLY A 286 8.35 5.87 11.35
N LYS A 287 7.64 6.74 10.59
CA LYS A 287 7.06 7.98 11.12
C LYS A 287 5.62 7.80 11.61
N ALA A 288 4.82 7.01 10.92
CA ALA A 288 3.41 6.82 11.24
C ALA A 288 3.19 6.08 12.56
N VAL A 289 3.98 5.04 12.84
CA VAL A 289 3.81 4.24 14.07
C VAL A 289 4.05 5.08 15.34
N PRO A 290 5.19 5.80 15.50
CA PRO A 290 5.38 6.66 16.67
C PRO A 290 4.36 7.79 16.74
N ASN A 291 3.96 8.40 15.61
CA ASN A 291 2.95 9.46 15.59
C ASN A 291 1.61 8.96 16.16
N LEU A 292 1.12 7.80 15.69
CA LEU A 292 -0.08 7.14 16.22
C LEU A 292 0.01 6.83 17.72
N GLN A 293 1.15 6.34 18.17
CA GLN A 293 1.35 5.93 19.57
C GLN A 293 1.50 7.12 20.52
N LEU A 294 2.29 8.13 20.15
CA LEU A 294 2.69 9.23 21.03
C LEU A 294 1.70 10.41 20.94
N GLU A 295 1.31 10.81 19.74
CA GLU A 295 0.45 11.98 19.53
C GLU A 295 -1.04 11.62 19.65
N HIS A 296 -1.45 10.51 19.02
CA HIS A 296 -2.85 10.07 19.05
C HIS A 296 -3.17 9.08 20.19
N GLY A 297 -2.15 8.55 20.88
CA GLY A 297 -2.32 7.63 22.01
C GLY A 297 -3.03 6.33 21.63
N LEU A 298 -2.72 5.78 20.45
CA LEU A 298 -3.31 4.56 19.90
C LEU A 298 -2.34 3.37 20.03
N ALA A 299 -2.88 2.17 20.26
CA ALA A 299 -2.08 0.94 20.27
C ALA A 299 -2.01 0.35 18.86
N VAL A 300 -0.84 0.42 18.22
CA VAL A 300 -0.64 -0.12 16.86
C VAL A 300 -0.27 -1.60 16.94
N GLU A 301 -1.25 -2.46 16.62
CA GLU A 301 -1.16 -3.92 16.75
C GLU A 301 -0.51 -4.59 15.53
N ARG A 302 -0.86 -4.13 14.33
CA ARG A 302 -0.34 -4.64 13.05
C ARG A 302 0.07 -3.47 12.16
N VAL A 303 1.09 -3.69 11.34
CA VAL A 303 1.62 -2.73 10.37
C VAL A 303 1.89 -3.52 9.10
N TYR A 304 1.20 -3.14 8.04
CA TYR A 304 1.36 -3.69 6.70
C TYR A 304 2.03 -2.62 5.85
N THR A 305 3.17 -2.91 5.23
CA THR A 305 3.88 -1.95 4.38
C THR A 305 4.22 -2.63 3.06
N GLY A 306 3.80 -2.03 1.94
CA GLY A 306 4.01 -2.60 0.61
C GLY A 306 3.05 -1.99 -0.41
N SER A 307 2.95 -2.60 -1.59
CA SER A 307 1.96 -2.22 -2.60
C SER A 307 0.79 -3.20 -2.55
N PHE A 308 -0.37 -2.70 -2.14
CA PHE A 308 -1.59 -3.50 -1.97
C PHE A 308 -2.68 -3.10 -2.97
N MET A 309 -2.83 -1.81 -3.22
CA MET A 309 -3.73 -1.24 -4.23
C MET A 309 -3.03 -0.05 -4.87
N THR A 310 -2.48 -0.28 -6.06
CA THR A 310 -1.68 0.72 -6.77
C THR A 310 -2.56 1.63 -7.64
N SER A 311 -1.91 2.54 -8.35
CA SER A 311 -2.45 3.28 -9.48
C SER A 311 -1.37 3.29 -10.56
N LEU A 312 -1.15 2.15 -11.20
CA LEU A 312 -0.11 1.94 -12.21
C LEU A 312 1.28 2.39 -11.72
N ASP A 313 1.88 3.38 -12.38
CA ASP A 313 3.21 3.96 -12.12
C ASP A 313 3.14 5.26 -11.31
N MET A 314 2.05 5.50 -10.58
CA MET A 314 1.93 6.66 -9.70
C MET A 314 2.97 6.60 -8.57
N ALA A 315 3.78 7.65 -8.44
CA ALA A 315 4.63 7.83 -7.27
C ALA A 315 3.81 8.47 -6.17
N GLY A 316 3.74 7.82 -5.02
CA GLY A 316 2.98 8.23 -3.85
C GLY A 316 2.70 7.06 -2.93
N PHE A 317 2.07 7.37 -1.80
CA PHE A 317 1.60 6.35 -0.86
C PHE A 317 0.24 6.73 -0.28
N SER A 318 -0.47 5.77 0.27
CA SER A 318 -1.63 5.99 1.12
C SER A 318 -1.44 5.36 2.49
N ILE A 319 -2.08 5.96 3.49
CA ILE A 319 -2.16 5.43 4.84
C ILE A 319 -3.59 4.98 5.08
N SER A 320 -3.79 3.73 5.47
CA SER A 320 -5.06 3.24 6.01
C SER A 320 -4.92 2.94 7.50
N ILE A 321 -5.89 3.41 8.28
CA ILE A 321 -6.03 3.10 9.70
C ILE A 321 -7.35 2.35 9.89
N MET A 322 -7.28 1.14 10.44
CA MET A 322 -8.44 0.35 10.81
C MET A 322 -8.51 0.20 12.33
N LYS A 323 -9.67 0.52 12.92
CA LYS A 323 -9.94 0.18 14.32
C LYS A 323 -9.97 -1.33 14.47
N ALA A 324 -9.25 -1.84 15.46
CA ALA A 324 -9.13 -3.27 15.68
C ALA A 324 -9.67 -3.69 17.05
N ASP A 325 -10.38 -4.80 17.05
CA ASP A 325 -10.68 -5.61 18.23
C ASP A 325 -10.07 -7.02 18.04
N GLU A 326 -10.28 -7.91 19.00
CA GLU A 326 -9.74 -9.28 18.91
C GLU A 326 -10.28 -10.07 17.72
N VAL A 327 -11.52 -9.81 17.29
CA VAL A 327 -12.14 -10.48 16.15
C VAL A 327 -11.47 -10.04 14.86
N ILE A 328 -11.30 -8.73 14.66
CA ILE A 328 -10.59 -8.16 13.50
C ILE A 328 -9.16 -8.69 13.44
N LEU A 329 -8.43 -8.68 14.56
CA LEU A 329 -7.05 -9.18 14.61
C LEU A 329 -6.98 -10.67 14.27
N LYS A 330 -7.88 -11.49 14.83
CA LYS A 330 -7.95 -12.93 14.51
C LYS A 330 -8.21 -13.17 13.02
N HIS A 331 -9.08 -12.40 12.38
CA HIS A 331 -9.34 -12.52 10.96
C HIS A 331 -8.15 -12.07 10.10
N LEU A 332 -7.47 -11.00 10.49
CA LEU A 332 -6.27 -10.52 9.80
C LEU A 332 -5.11 -11.52 9.91
N ASP A 333 -4.96 -12.14 11.09
CA ASP A 333 -3.91 -13.14 11.38
C ASP A 333 -4.24 -14.54 10.81
N ALA A 334 -5.50 -14.79 10.42
CA ALA A 334 -5.88 -16.07 9.84
C ALA A 334 -5.08 -16.36 8.56
N THR A 335 -4.63 -17.60 8.39
CA THR A 335 -3.83 -18.02 7.23
C THR A 335 -4.56 -17.77 5.91
N THR A 336 -3.82 -17.38 4.88
CA THR A 336 -4.33 -17.25 3.51
C THR A 336 -3.31 -17.77 2.51
N LYS A 337 -3.81 -18.27 1.37
CA LYS A 337 -3.00 -18.64 0.20
C LYS A 337 -2.98 -17.56 -0.89
N ALA A 338 -3.56 -16.39 -0.62
CA ALA A 338 -3.51 -15.23 -1.50
C ALA A 338 -2.05 -14.78 -1.73
N PRO A 339 -1.56 -14.72 -2.97
CA PRO A 339 -0.13 -14.51 -3.23
C PRO A 339 0.45 -13.20 -2.69
N HIS A 340 -0.35 -12.13 -2.63
CA HIS A 340 0.12 -10.80 -2.25
C HIS A 340 -0.32 -10.36 -0.85
N TRP A 341 -0.87 -11.26 -0.03
CA TRP A 341 -1.08 -10.96 1.38
C TRP A 341 0.25 -11.10 2.15
N PRO A 342 0.67 -10.08 2.91
CA PRO A 342 1.96 -10.09 3.58
C PRO A 342 1.98 -11.14 4.71
N VAL A 343 3.09 -11.88 4.77
CA VAL A 343 3.34 -12.90 5.79
C VAL A 343 4.19 -12.35 6.94
N GLY A 344 4.02 -12.90 8.16
CA GLY A 344 4.91 -12.64 9.30
C GLY A 344 4.70 -11.31 10.04
N VAL A 345 3.50 -10.74 9.93
CA VAL A 345 3.11 -9.49 10.62
C VAL A 345 2.32 -9.73 11.91
N ASP A 346 1.99 -10.97 12.21
CA ASP A 346 1.23 -11.42 13.37
C ASP A 346 2.06 -11.44 14.66
N GLY A 347 1.38 -11.50 15.80
CA GLY A 347 2.03 -11.66 17.11
C GLY A 347 2.40 -10.37 17.86
N ASN A 348 3.14 -10.56 18.96
CA ASN A 348 3.58 -9.48 19.84
C ASN A 348 4.81 -8.76 19.27
N ARG A 349 4.90 -7.46 19.50
CA ARG A 349 6.01 -6.61 19.04
C ARG A 349 7.06 -6.44 20.13
N PRO A 350 8.18 -7.19 20.10
CA PRO A 350 9.28 -6.95 21.04
C PRO A 350 9.93 -5.58 20.79
N PRO A 351 10.79 -5.11 21.71
CA PRO A 351 11.56 -3.89 21.49
C PRO A 351 12.32 -3.92 20.16
N ALA A 352 12.10 -2.90 19.32
CA ALA A 352 12.71 -2.84 17.99
C ALA A 352 14.22 -2.63 18.00
N LYS A 353 14.78 -2.14 19.11
CA LYS A 353 16.21 -1.90 19.29
C LYS A 353 16.71 -2.75 20.45
N ILE A 354 17.72 -3.57 20.16
CA ILE A 354 18.53 -4.24 21.17
C ILE A 354 19.87 -3.49 21.28
N PRO A 355 20.46 -3.42 22.49
CA PRO A 355 21.79 -2.84 22.64
C PRO A 355 22.80 -3.63 21.79
N VAL A 356 23.76 -2.93 21.21
CA VAL A 356 24.86 -3.58 20.47
C VAL A 356 25.58 -4.53 21.43
N PRO A 357 25.80 -5.80 21.05
CA PRO A 357 26.65 -6.68 21.81
C PRO A 357 28.05 -6.06 21.88
N MET A 358 28.44 -5.61 23.07
CA MET A 358 29.79 -5.11 23.28
C MET A 358 30.76 -6.25 22.98
N PRO A 359 31.82 -6.04 22.16
CA PRO A 359 32.89 -7.01 22.03
C PRO A 359 33.40 -7.36 23.44
N PRO A 360 33.87 -8.59 23.70
CA PRO A 360 34.60 -8.87 24.92
C PRO A 360 35.67 -7.79 25.06
N SER A 361 35.61 -7.02 26.14
CA SER A 361 36.62 -6.00 26.40
C SER A 361 37.97 -6.72 26.35
N HIS A 362 38.81 -6.40 25.36
CA HIS A 362 40.21 -6.77 25.42
C HIS A 362 40.80 -6.00 26.62
N SER A 363 40.70 -6.59 27.80
CA SER A 363 41.23 -6.00 29.01
C SER A 363 42.75 -5.99 28.90
N THR A 364 43.27 -4.77 28.72
CA THR A 364 44.48 -4.25 29.35
C THR A 364 45.82 -4.88 28.95
N LYS A 365 46.42 -4.33 27.88
CA LYS A 365 47.86 -3.99 27.85
C LYS A 365 48.10 -2.71 27.03
N SER A 366 47.64 -1.58 27.57
CA SER A 366 48.20 -0.20 27.45
C SER A 366 47.05 0.80 27.61
N ASP A 367 46.82 1.22 28.86
CA ASP A 367 45.87 2.25 29.23
C ASP A 367 46.48 3.64 28.95
N GLU A 368 46.97 3.86 27.73
CA GLU A 368 47.08 5.23 27.22
C GLU A 368 45.74 5.52 26.58
N SER A 369 44.93 6.31 27.28
CA SER A 369 43.75 6.92 26.67
C SER A 369 44.23 7.69 25.44
N LEU A 370 43.97 7.15 24.24
CA LEU A 370 44.05 7.89 22.97
C LEU A 370 42.92 8.92 22.95
N GLY A 371 42.97 9.86 23.90
CA GLY A 371 42.07 11.00 24.00
C GLY A 371 42.68 12.18 23.25
N ARG A 372 41.82 13.11 22.81
CA ARG A 372 42.27 14.39 22.26
C ARG A 372 43.17 15.07 23.30
N PRO A 373 44.42 15.44 22.97
CA PRO A 373 45.29 16.12 23.92
C PRO A 373 44.68 17.46 24.33
N LEU A 374 44.77 17.79 25.63
CA LEU A 374 44.21 19.03 26.20
C LEU A 374 44.76 20.31 25.54
N GLN A 375 45.98 20.25 25.02
CA GLN A 375 46.59 21.27 24.18
C GLN A 375 47.29 20.62 23.00
N LEU A 376 47.05 21.18 21.81
CA LEU A 376 47.76 20.77 20.60
C LEU A 376 49.16 21.39 20.59
N SER A 377 50.15 20.62 20.12
CA SER A 377 51.45 21.17 19.76
C SER A 377 51.31 22.05 18.50
N GLN A 378 52.36 22.80 18.15
CA GLN A 378 52.40 23.54 16.88
C GLN A 378 52.14 22.61 15.67
N GLN A 379 52.71 21.39 15.70
CA GLN A 379 52.46 20.36 14.68
C GLN A 379 51.02 19.85 14.74
N GLY A 380 50.44 19.72 15.94
CA GLY A 380 49.03 19.36 16.13
C GLY A 380 48.06 20.38 15.52
N HIS A 381 48.33 21.68 15.67
CA HIS A 381 47.54 22.72 15.02
C HIS A 381 47.64 22.69 13.49
N VAL A 382 48.85 22.45 12.95
CA VAL A 382 49.03 22.29 11.49
C VAL A 382 48.25 21.08 10.98
N LEU A 383 48.31 19.95 11.68
CA LEU A 383 47.57 18.75 11.31
C LEU A 383 46.06 18.98 11.37
N GLU A 384 45.58 19.64 12.41
CA GLU A 384 44.17 19.97 12.61
C GLU A 384 43.59 20.86 11.51
N VAL A 385 44.35 21.88 11.07
CA VAL A 385 43.97 22.74 9.92
C VAL A 385 44.00 21.95 8.62
N THR A 386 44.98 21.05 8.45
CA THR A 386 45.11 20.22 7.24
C THR A 386 43.94 19.24 7.10
N ILE A 387 43.54 18.60 8.20
CA ILE A 387 42.39 17.68 8.23
C ILE A 387 41.10 18.43 7.89
N GLU A 388 40.90 19.63 8.46
CA GLU A 388 39.73 20.45 8.15
C GLU A 388 39.69 20.86 6.68
N ALA A 389 40.81 21.37 6.14
CA ALA A 389 40.89 21.74 4.73
C ALA A 389 40.63 20.54 3.79
N ALA A 390 41.13 19.35 4.14
CA ALA A 390 40.87 18.13 3.38
C ALA A 390 39.40 17.71 3.44
N ALA A 391 38.79 17.76 4.63
CA ALA A 391 37.38 17.43 4.82
C ALA A 391 36.46 18.42 4.08
N GLU A 392 36.74 19.73 4.17
CA GLU A 392 35.99 20.76 3.42
C GLU A 392 36.15 20.60 1.91
N ALA A 393 37.34 20.27 1.42
CA ALA A 393 37.55 19.98 0.00
C ALA A 393 36.68 18.80 -0.47
N VAL A 394 36.61 17.72 0.31
CA VAL A 394 35.74 16.57 0.03
C VAL A 394 34.26 16.97 0.04
N VAL A 395 33.83 17.76 1.03
CA VAL A 395 32.45 18.27 1.12
C VAL A 395 32.08 19.06 -0.13
N ASN A 396 32.97 19.95 -0.59
CA ASN A 396 32.75 20.78 -1.79
C ASN A 396 32.76 19.98 -3.09
N LEU A 397 33.41 18.81 -3.12
CA LEU A 397 33.49 17.94 -4.30
C LEU A 397 32.32 16.94 -4.40
N ARG A 398 31.42 16.88 -3.42
CA ARG A 398 30.31 15.90 -3.35
C ARG A 398 29.59 15.70 -4.68
N ASP A 399 29.04 16.76 -5.26
CA ASP A 399 28.19 16.66 -6.45
C ASP A 399 29.00 16.23 -7.69
N ARG A 400 30.24 16.70 -7.83
CA ARG A 400 31.14 16.31 -8.93
C ARG A 400 31.59 14.87 -8.83
N LEU A 401 31.86 14.39 -7.62
CA LEU A 401 32.24 12.99 -7.38
C LEU A 401 31.07 12.04 -7.71
N ASN A 402 29.84 12.38 -7.30
CA ASN A 402 28.65 11.64 -7.72
C ASN A 402 28.47 11.66 -9.25
N GLU A 403 28.66 12.83 -9.90
CA GLU A 403 28.54 12.94 -11.36
C GLU A 403 29.53 12.03 -12.08
N TRP A 404 30.80 12.04 -11.67
CA TRP A 404 31.83 11.18 -12.28
C TRP A 404 31.55 9.71 -12.05
N ASP A 405 31.15 9.36 -10.83
CA ASP A 405 30.81 8.00 -10.46
C ASP A 405 29.58 7.51 -11.24
N SER A 406 28.56 8.33 -11.46
CA SER A 406 27.34 7.96 -12.20
C SER A 406 27.56 7.54 -13.66
N LYS A 407 28.75 7.83 -14.23
CA LYS A 407 29.09 7.42 -15.60
C LYS A 407 29.37 5.92 -15.75
N VAL A 408 29.88 5.28 -14.71
CA VAL A 408 30.30 3.86 -14.74
C VAL A 408 30.03 3.09 -13.44
N GLY A 409 29.89 3.79 -12.31
CA GLY A 409 29.53 3.27 -10.99
C GLY A 409 28.07 3.56 -10.63
N ASP A 410 27.79 3.64 -9.33
CA ASP A 410 26.43 3.78 -8.77
C ASP A 410 26.05 5.24 -8.45
N GLY A 411 26.99 6.18 -8.59
CA GLY A 411 26.74 7.62 -8.48
C GLY A 411 26.67 8.12 -7.04
N ASP A 412 27.21 7.36 -6.08
CA ASP A 412 27.12 7.67 -4.65
C ASP A 412 28.44 8.07 -3.99
N CYS A 413 29.58 7.92 -4.69
CA CYS A 413 30.92 8.12 -4.14
C CYS A 413 31.08 9.47 -3.40
N GLY A 414 30.60 10.55 -4.00
CA GLY A 414 30.64 11.88 -3.40
C GLY A 414 29.81 11.97 -2.12
N SER A 415 28.63 11.35 -2.10
CA SER A 415 27.75 11.29 -0.93
C SER A 415 28.35 10.46 0.20
N THR A 416 29.02 9.36 -0.13
CA THR A 416 29.74 8.50 0.82
C THR A 416 30.91 9.24 1.46
N MET A 417 31.75 9.89 0.64
CA MET A 417 32.89 10.68 1.11
C MET A 417 32.44 11.91 1.92
N TYR A 418 31.34 12.57 1.53
CA TYR A 418 30.74 13.68 2.27
C TYR A 418 30.35 13.29 3.70
N ARG A 419 29.76 12.10 3.91
CA ARG A 419 29.40 11.63 5.26
C ARG A 419 30.63 11.46 6.14
N GLY A 420 31.70 10.87 5.61
CA GLY A 420 32.97 10.73 6.34
C GLY A 420 33.59 12.08 6.69
N ALA A 421 33.66 13.00 5.72
CA ALA A 421 34.21 14.33 5.93
C ALA A 421 33.39 15.15 6.94
N THR A 422 32.05 15.07 6.88
CA THR A 422 31.16 15.76 7.83
C THR A 422 31.33 15.20 9.25
N ALA A 423 31.45 13.87 9.39
CA ALA A 423 31.69 13.25 10.69
C ALA A 423 33.02 13.71 11.32
N ILE A 424 34.08 13.86 10.52
CA ILE A 424 35.37 14.39 10.98
C ILE A 424 35.23 15.85 11.45
N LEU A 425 34.53 16.69 10.68
CA LEU A 425 34.30 18.09 11.04
C LEU A 425 33.44 18.24 12.29
N GLU A 426 32.45 17.36 12.50
CA GLU A 426 31.64 17.32 13.72
C GLU A 426 32.43 16.84 14.93
N ASP A 427 33.28 15.83 14.78
CA ASP A 427 34.12 15.32 15.86
C ASP A 427 35.12 16.39 16.34
N LYS A 428 35.68 17.17 15.41
CA LYS A 428 36.59 18.28 15.72
C LYS A 428 35.95 19.38 16.60
N LYS A 429 34.62 19.55 16.55
CA LYS A 429 33.87 20.53 17.36
C LYS A 429 33.65 20.08 18.81
N LYS A 430 33.85 18.80 19.13
CA LYS A 430 33.75 18.23 20.48
C LYS A 430 35.09 18.34 21.20
#